data_AF-A0A5C8A8T1-F1
#
_entry.id   AF-A0A5C8A8T1-F1
#
_cell.length_a   1.000
_cell.length_b   1.000
_cell.length_c   1.000
_cell.angle_alpha   90.00
_cell.angle_beta   90.00
_cell.angle_gamma   90.00
#
_symmetry.space_group_name_H-M   'P 1'
#
loop_
_entity.id
_entity.type
_entity.pdbx_description
1 polymer ?
#
loop_
_entity_poly.entity_id
_entity_poly.type
_entity_poly.pdbx_seq_one_letter_code
_entity_poly.pdbx_strand_id
1 'polypeptide(L)'
;MNLRTLLLAATATWVQLVAAQSVAETPSRTIKTGKAAVTALAIAPKNDRVLVGTSNGAVLHEIESGKKLYAFAYGEDGATAVYHVGFNENGEFVVLIGPSGKRTVWSAANGQQEKVITPHRWIPDPRAVKAMGLE
;
A
#
# COMPACT_ATOMS: atom_id res chain seq x y z
N MET A 1 1.81 -4.21 -54.72
CA MET A 1 1.59 -4.04 -53.27
C MET A 1 1.68 -5.43 -52.67
N ASN A 2 2.82 -5.75 -52.05
CA ASN A 2 3.26 -7.15 -51.94
C ASN A 2 2.92 -7.74 -50.57
N LEU A 3 2.66 -9.05 -50.56
CA LEU A 3 2.21 -9.86 -49.42
C LEU A 3 3.08 -9.71 -48.14
N ARG A 4 4.32 -9.25 -48.28
CA ARG A 4 5.25 -8.93 -47.18
C ARG A 4 4.80 -7.74 -46.33
N THR A 5 4.10 -6.75 -46.90
CA THR A 5 3.65 -5.56 -46.17
C THR A 5 2.40 -5.83 -45.33
N LEU A 6 1.59 -6.83 -45.70
CA LEU A 6 0.40 -7.26 -44.97
C LEU A 6 0.73 -8.09 -43.72
N LEU A 7 1.79 -8.91 -43.76
CA LEU A 7 2.19 -9.76 -42.64
C LEU A 7 2.78 -8.96 -41.46
N LEU A 8 3.48 -7.86 -41.72
CA LEU A 8 4.02 -6.98 -40.66
C LEU A 8 2.94 -6.17 -39.92
N ALA A 9 1.86 -5.78 -40.61
CA ALA A 9 0.72 -5.11 -39.97
C ALA A 9 -0.14 -6.10 -39.14
N ALA A 10 -0.22 -7.36 -39.58
CA ALA A 10 -0.94 -8.41 -38.87
C ALA A 10 -0.22 -8.87 -37.59
N THR A 11 1.12 -8.87 -37.57
CA THR A 11 1.86 -9.17 -36.33
C THR A 11 1.85 -8.01 -35.34
N ALA A 12 1.81 -6.76 -35.82
CA ALA A 12 1.73 -5.58 -34.95
C ALA A 12 0.39 -5.47 -34.21
N THR A 13 -0.70 -5.97 -34.80
CA THR A 13 -2.05 -5.95 -34.19
C THR A 13 -2.30 -7.10 -33.21
N TRP A 14 -1.52 -8.17 -33.25
CA TRP A 14 -1.60 -9.24 -32.23
C TRP A 14 -0.82 -8.94 -30.95
N VAL A 15 0.25 -8.14 -31.05
CA VAL A 15 1.07 -7.79 -29.87
C VAL A 15 0.40 -6.71 -29.00
N GLN A 16 -0.49 -5.89 -29.56
CA GLN A 16 -1.19 -4.86 -28.79
C GLN A 16 -2.32 -5.39 -27.90
N LEU A 17 -2.86 -6.59 -28.16
CA LEU A 17 -3.98 -7.12 -27.38
C LEU A 17 -3.55 -7.83 -26.08
N VAL A 18 -2.28 -8.23 -25.96
CA VAL A 18 -1.75 -8.97 -24.79
C VAL A 18 -1.41 -8.05 -23.62
N ALA A 19 -1.36 -6.72 -23.83
CA ALA A 19 -1.03 -5.75 -22.80
C ALA A 19 -2.25 -5.17 -22.06
N ALA A 20 -3.47 -5.54 -22.45
CA ALA A 20 -4.67 -5.09 -21.75
C ALA A 20 -4.87 -5.93 -20.49
N GLN A 21 -4.66 -5.30 -19.33
CA GLN A 21 -4.94 -5.92 -18.04
C GLN A 21 -6.45 -6.22 -17.95
N SER A 22 -6.85 -7.48 -18.15
CA SER A 22 -8.24 -7.89 -17.96
C SER A 22 -8.55 -7.94 -16.46
N VAL A 23 -9.41 -7.04 -15.98
CA VAL A 23 -9.95 -7.13 -14.62
C VAL A 23 -11.06 -8.18 -14.65
N ALA A 24 -10.88 -9.27 -13.91
CA ALA A 24 -11.93 -10.27 -13.77
C ALA A 24 -13.19 -9.62 -13.16
N GLU A 25 -14.36 -9.93 -13.71
CA GLU A 25 -15.64 -9.39 -13.21
C GLU A 25 -15.94 -9.87 -11.77
N THR A 26 -15.42 -11.04 -11.40
CA THR A 26 -15.55 -11.60 -10.06
C THR A 26 -14.23 -11.47 -9.30
N PRO A 27 -14.26 -11.01 -8.04
CA PRO A 27 -13.06 -10.99 -7.22
C PRO A 27 -12.60 -12.43 -6.98
N SER A 28 -11.32 -12.71 -7.26
CA SER A 28 -10.72 -14.02 -6.99
C SER A 28 -10.71 -14.37 -5.50
N ARG A 29 -10.67 -13.35 -4.63
CA ARG A 29 -10.67 -13.48 -3.17
C ARG A 29 -11.14 -12.20 -2.48
N THR A 30 -11.73 -12.37 -1.30
CA THR A 30 -12.04 -11.27 -0.37
C THR A 30 -11.28 -11.45 0.95
N ILE A 31 -10.44 -10.48 1.31
CA ILE A 31 -9.77 -10.43 2.61
C ILE A 31 -10.65 -9.63 3.58
N LYS A 32 -11.08 -10.25 4.68
CA LYS A 32 -11.91 -9.58 5.70
C LYS A 32 -11.02 -8.94 6.76
N THR A 33 -10.92 -7.61 6.75
CA THR A 33 -10.15 -6.82 7.73
C THR A 33 -10.95 -6.49 9.00
N GLY A 34 -12.26 -6.32 8.90
CA GLY A 34 -13.12 -5.96 10.04
C GLY A 34 -14.38 -5.20 9.60
N LYS A 35 -15.02 -4.52 10.56
CA LYS A 35 -16.20 -3.68 10.33
C LYS A 35 -15.88 -2.18 10.14
N ALA A 36 -14.65 -1.77 10.45
CA ALA A 36 -14.21 -0.40 10.26
C ALA A 36 -14.10 -0.07 8.77
N ALA A 37 -14.37 1.17 8.39
CA ALA A 37 -14.22 1.61 7.01
C ALA A 37 -12.76 1.51 6.58
N VAL A 38 -12.51 0.94 5.39
CA VAL A 38 -11.18 0.91 4.78
C VAL A 38 -10.93 2.25 4.11
N THR A 39 -9.80 2.86 4.43
CA THR A 39 -9.44 4.23 4.02
C THR A 39 -8.17 4.27 3.17
N ALA A 40 -7.29 3.29 3.32
CA ALA A 40 -6.03 3.22 2.58
C ALA A 40 -5.55 1.77 2.42
N LEU A 41 -4.77 1.51 1.37
CA LEU A 41 -4.17 0.22 1.09
C LEU A 41 -2.71 0.40 0.66
N ALA A 42 -1.83 -0.51 1.08
CA ALA A 42 -0.48 -0.64 0.55
C ALA A 42 -0.12 -2.12 0.42
N ILE A 43 0.47 -2.50 -0.72
CA ILE A 43 1.03 -3.84 -0.94
C ILE A 43 2.50 -3.81 -0.54
N ALA A 44 2.96 -4.83 0.19
CA ALA A 44 4.36 -4.97 0.56
C ALA A 44 5.23 -5.19 -0.70
N PRO A 45 6.50 -4.76 -0.71
CA PRO A 45 7.39 -4.91 -1.87
C PRO A 45 7.52 -6.34 -2.43
N LYS A 46 7.35 -7.35 -1.57
CA LYS A 46 7.38 -8.78 -1.95
C LYS A 46 6.06 -9.31 -2.49
N ASN A 47 5.01 -8.48 -2.56
CA ASN A 47 3.64 -8.85 -2.96
C ASN A 47 3.01 -9.98 -2.12
N ASP A 48 3.52 -10.20 -0.91
CA ASP A 48 3.09 -11.27 0.00
C ASP A 48 2.10 -10.78 1.07
N ARG A 49 2.10 -9.47 1.36
CA ARG A 49 1.34 -8.85 2.43
C ARG A 49 0.66 -7.58 1.96
N VAL A 50 -0.50 -7.28 2.56
CA VAL A 50 -1.25 -6.05 2.34
C VAL A 50 -1.52 -5.37 3.67
N LEU A 51 -1.19 -4.09 3.74
CA LEU A 51 -1.52 -3.22 4.86
C LEU A 51 -2.81 -2.48 4.54
N VAL A 52 -3.80 -2.63 5.42
CA VAL A 52 -5.12 -2.04 5.29
C VAL A 52 -5.29 -0.97 6.35
N GLY A 53 -5.28 0.30 5.94
CA GLY A 53 -5.64 1.44 6.79
C GLY A 53 -7.15 1.52 6.96
N THR A 54 -7.59 1.86 8.17
CA THR A 54 -9.01 1.91 8.54
C THR A 54 -9.33 3.14 9.39
N SER A 55 -10.62 3.36 9.65
CA SER A 55 -11.06 4.35 10.65
C SER A 55 -10.61 4.03 12.09
N ASN A 56 -10.11 2.82 12.37
CA ASN A 56 -9.73 2.35 13.72
C ASN A 56 -8.28 1.80 13.77
N GLY A 57 -7.34 2.45 13.09
CA GLY A 57 -5.95 1.97 12.97
C GLY A 57 -5.70 1.25 11.65
N ALA A 58 -4.78 0.29 11.63
CA ALA A 58 -4.50 -0.51 10.44
C ALA A 58 -4.33 -2.00 10.76
N VAL A 59 -4.48 -2.84 9.74
CA VAL A 59 -4.32 -4.30 9.85
C VAL A 59 -3.42 -4.80 8.74
N LEU A 60 -2.40 -5.59 9.10
CA LEU A 60 -1.54 -6.28 8.16
C LEU A 60 -2.08 -7.68 7.91
N HIS A 61 -2.23 -8.04 6.63
CA HIS A 61 -2.65 -9.37 6.20
C HIS A 61 -1.62 -10.00 5.29
N GLU A 62 -1.53 -11.32 5.33
CA GLU A 62 -0.96 -12.12 4.25
C GLU A 62 -1.95 -12.16 3.07
N ILE A 63 -1.50 -11.87 1.86
CA ILE A 63 -2.37 -11.75 0.68
C ILE A 63 -2.92 -13.13 0.28
N GLU A 64 -2.06 -14.15 0.24
CA GLU A 64 -2.43 -15.47 -0.26
C GLU A 64 -3.51 -16.13 0.59
N SER A 65 -3.35 -16.13 1.91
CA SER A 65 -4.32 -16.75 2.82
C SER A 65 -5.42 -15.80 3.28
N GLY A 66 -5.18 -14.48 3.23
CA GLY A 66 -6.02 -13.46 3.88
C GLY A 66 -5.82 -13.39 5.41
N LYS A 67 -4.90 -14.18 5.97
CA LYS A 67 -4.63 -14.25 7.41
C LYS A 67 -4.18 -12.89 7.93
N LYS A 68 -4.83 -12.43 8.99
CA LYS A 68 -4.37 -11.28 9.78
C LYS A 68 -3.05 -11.64 10.47
N LEU A 69 -2.01 -10.87 10.19
CA LEU A 69 -0.70 -10.97 10.83
C LEU A 69 -0.65 -10.08 12.07
N TYR A 70 -0.92 -8.79 11.91
CA TYR A 70 -0.87 -7.80 12.99
C TYR A 70 -1.99 -6.77 12.88
N ALA A 71 -2.37 -6.16 14.01
CA ALA A 71 -3.17 -4.94 14.04
C ALA A 71 -2.35 -3.84 14.72
N PHE A 72 -2.41 -2.65 14.15
CA PHE A 72 -1.68 -1.48 14.60
C PHE A 72 -2.68 -0.44 15.09
N ALA A 73 -2.62 -0.14 16.38
CA ALA A 73 -3.45 0.91 16.95
C ALA A 73 -2.93 2.27 16.47
N TYR A 74 -3.83 3.16 16.09
CA TYR A 74 -3.51 4.56 15.82
C TYR A 74 -4.28 5.45 16.79
N GLY A 75 -3.65 6.54 17.23
CA GLY A 75 -4.25 7.49 18.13
C GLY A 75 -3.62 8.88 17.99
N GLU A 76 -4.45 9.88 17.77
CA GLU A 76 -4.07 11.29 17.66
C GLU A 76 -5.23 12.14 18.20
N ASP A 77 -5.08 12.68 19.41
CA ASP A 77 -6.08 13.55 20.04
C ASP A 77 -7.52 12.97 20.03
N GLY A 78 -7.62 11.67 20.30
CA GLY A 78 -8.89 10.93 20.29
C GLY A 78 -9.32 10.40 18.92
N ALA A 79 -8.69 10.82 17.83
CA ALA A 79 -8.90 10.24 16.50
C ALA A 79 -8.09 8.95 16.32
N THR A 80 -8.74 7.94 15.73
CA THR A 80 -8.13 6.62 15.44
C THR A 80 -7.99 6.34 13.94
N ALA A 81 -8.50 7.24 13.11
CA ALA A 81 -8.52 7.04 11.66
C ALA A 81 -7.12 7.16 11.06
N VAL A 82 -6.79 6.21 10.20
CA VAL A 82 -5.58 6.23 9.39
C VAL A 82 -5.98 6.61 7.97
N TYR A 83 -5.38 7.64 7.40
CA TYR A 83 -5.68 8.10 6.04
C TYR A 83 -4.62 7.67 5.03
N HIS A 84 -3.39 7.39 5.48
CA HIS A 84 -2.35 6.86 4.64
C HIS A 84 -1.60 5.73 5.33
N VAL A 85 -1.20 4.75 4.52
CA VAL A 85 -0.38 3.62 4.94
C VAL A 85 0.72 3.37 3.91
N GLY A 86 1.85 2.81 4.34
CA GLY A 86 2.93 2.48 3.44
C GLY A 86 3.92 1.49 4.06
N PHE A 87 4.69 0.84 3.21
CA PHE A 87 5.86 0.05 3.60
C PHE A 87 7.13 0.84 3.31
N ASN A 88 8.19 0.55 4.05
CA ASN A 88 9.52 0.90 3.59
C ASN A 88 9.98 -0.04 2.46
N GLU A 89 11.08 0.31 1.79
CA GLU A 89 11.56 -0.37 0.58
C GLU A 89 11.82 -1.87 0.76
N ASN A 90 12.29 -2.30 1.94
CA ASN A 90 12.52 -3.72 2.23
C ASN A 90 11.30 -4.44 2.84
N GLY A 91 10.22 -3.70 3.15
CA GLY A 91 8.97 -4.23 3.71
C GLY A 91 9.03 -4.67 5.18
N GLU A 92 10.08 -4.31 5.93
CA GLU A 92 10.24 -4.64 7.35
C GLU A 92 9.47 -3.69 8.27
N PHE A 93 9.21 -2.47 7.81
CA PHE A 93 8.49 -1.46 8.56
C PHE A 93 7.29 -0.94 7.79
N VAL A 94 6.28 -0.54 8.55
CA VAL A 94 5.09 0.13 8.02
C VAL A 94 4.90 1.48 8.69
N VAL A 95 4.35 2.42 7.93
CA VAL A 95 3.93 3.73 8.44
C VAL A 95 2.41 3.84 8.40
N LEU A 96 1.85 4.43 9.46
CA LEU A 96 0.46 4.87 9.51
C LEU A 96 0.45 6.39 9.70
N ILE A 97 -0.39 7.08 8.94
CA ILE A 97 -0.55 8.54 9.00
C ILE A 97 -2.02 8.87 9.16
N GLY A 98 -2.35 9.68 10.17
CA GLY A 98 -3.70 10.15 10.45
C GLY A 98 -3.98 11.56 9.95
N PRO A 99 -5.10 12.17 10.39
CA PRO A 99 -5.62 13.43 9.85
C PRO A 99 -4.68 14.61 10.00
N SER A 100 -3.92 14.69 11.10
CA SER A 100 -3.03 15.82 11.38
C SER A 100 -1.60 15.55 10.89
N GLY A 101 -1.38 14.47 10.14
CA GLY A 101 -0.05 14.12 9.62
C GLY A 101 0.89 13.51 10.66
N LYS A 102 0.42 13.18 11.88
CA LYS A 102 1.21 12.37 12.81
C LYS A 102 1.49 11.01 12.17
N ARG A 103 2.75 10.59 12.31
CA ARG A 103 3.29 9.37 11.73
C ARG A 103 3.62 8.40 12.85
N THR A 104 3.21 7.16 12.72
CA THR A 104 3.64 6.06 13.59
C THR A 104 4.30 5.00 12.73
N VAL A 105 5.37 4.40 13.23
CA VAL A 105 6.13 3.35 12.53
C VAL A 105 6.07 2.07 13.32
N TRP A 106 5.89 0.96 12.63
CA TRP A 106 5.71 -0.35 13.24
C TRP A 106 6.54 -1.40 12.51
N SER A 107 7.07 -2.35 13.25
CA SER A 107 7.70 -3.54 12.67
C SER A 107 6.62 -4.45 12.07
N ALA A 108 6.77 -4.76 10.79
CA ALA A 108 5.93 -5.71 10.07
C ALA A 108 6.24 -7.17 10.43
N ALA A 109 7.31 -7.41 11.19
CA ALA A 109 7.77 -8.75 11.58
C ALA A 109 7.27 -9.19 12.96
N ASN A 110 6.96 -8.26 13.86
CA ASN A 110 6.50 -8.59 15.22
C ASN A 110 5.34 -7.72 15.73
N GLY A 111 4.88 -6.75 14.93
CA GLY A 111 3.74 -5.91 15.29
C GLY A 111 4.04 -4.78 16.28
N GLN A 112 5.30 -4.59 16.67
CA GLN A 112 5.66 -3.60 17.69
C GLN A 112 5.86 -2.20 17.11
N GLN A 113 5.49 -1.18 17.89
CA GLN A 113 5.68 0.21 17.51
C GLN A 113 7.13 0.64 17.76
N GLU A 114 7.72 1.30 16.78
CA GLU A 114 8.98 2.02 16.94
C GLU A 114 8.71 3.36 17.66
N LYS A 115 9.29 3.52 18.85
CA LYS A 115 9.10 4.73 19.67
C LYS A 115 9.84 5.95 19.11
N VAL A 116 10.94 5.72 18.40
CA VAL A 116 11.78 6.78 17.83
C VAL A 116 11.75 6.64 16.32
N ILE A 117 11.04 7.56 15.65
CA ILE A 117 10.84 7.49 14.20
C ILE A 117 11.95 8.17 13.38
N THR A 118 12.79 9.00 14.02
CA THR A 118 13.84 9.79 13.36
C THR A 118 14.83 8.98 12.50
N PRO A 119 15.22 7.74 12.87
CA PRO A 119 16.07 6.91 12.02
C PRO A 119 15.42 6.51 10.68
N HIS A 120 14.09 6.54 10.58
CA HIS A 120 13.33 6.13 9.40
C HIS A 120 13.25 7.24 8.33
N ARG A 121 14.40 7.58 7.74
CA ARG A 121 14.56 8.65 6.73
C ARG A 121 13.72 8.47 5.44
N TRP A 122 13.22 7.26 5.20
CA TRP A 122 12.32 6.96 4.09
C TRP A 122 10.93 7.58 4.27
N ILE A 123 10.62 8.07 5.47
CA ILE A 123 9.45 8.88 5.76
C ILE A 123 9.89 10.35 5.70
N PRO A 124 9.49 11.11 4.67
CA PRO A 124 9.91 12.50 4.54
C PRO A 124 9.51 13.32 5.76
N ASP A 125 10.42 14.14 6.29
CA ASP A 125 10.08 15.11 7.34
C ASP A 125 9.24 16.26 6.74
N PRO A 126 7.97 16.44 7.13
CA PRO A 126 7.13 17.51 6.59
C PRO A 126 7.73 18.90 6.83
N ARG A 127 8.53 19.10 7.90
CA ARG A 127 9.23 20.38 8.11
C ARG A 127 10.31 20.59 7.05
N ALA A 128 11.03 19.54 6.69
CA ALA A 128 12.03 19.59 5.63
C ALA A 128 11.37 19.77 4.26
N VAL A 129 10.26 19.07 3.99
CA VAL A 129 9.48 19.21 2.74
C VAL A 129 8.97 20.64 2.57
N LYS A 130 8.38 21.23 3.62
CA LYS A 130 7.95 22.63 3.63
C LYS A 130 9.13 23.60 3.44
N ALA A 131 10.28 23.35 4.08
CA ALA A 131 11.48 24.17 3.91
C ALA A 131 12.04 24.13 2.47
N MET A 132 11.72 23.09 1.70
CA MET A 132 12.02 22.98 0.27
C MET A 132 10.99 23.70 -0.63
N GLY A 133 9.94 24.31 -0.07
CA GLY A 133 8.89 24.99 -0.84
C GLY A 133 7.92 24.04 -1.53
N LEU A 134 7.86 22.79 -1.08
CA LEU A 134 6.91 21.79 -1.57
C LEU A 134 5.74 21.74 -0.58
N GLU A 135 4.57 22.22 -1.00
CA GLU A 135 3.28 22.01 -0.34
C GLU A 135 2.27 21.43 -1.33
#